data_AF-A0A839PFP2-F1
#
_entry.id   AF-A0A839PFP2-F1
#
_cell.length_a   1.000
_cell.length_b   1.000
_cell.length_c   1.000
_cell.angle_alpha   90.00
_cell.angle_beta   90.00
_cell.angle_gamma   90.00
#
_symmetry.space_group_name_H-M   'P 1'
#
loop_
_entity.id
_entity.type
_entity.pdbx_description
1 polymer ?
#
loop_
_entity_poly.entity_id
_entity_poly.type
_entity_poly.pdbx_seq_one_letter_code
_entity_poly.pdbx_strand_id
1 'polypeptide(L)'
;MARSSIWRSYSYAWITLGFFIISLVGHWLFGWFAYVNEQQSHGEAATFGPYVVEMMRDTLENWQSEFLQLLWQVGGLAFLLFLGSPQSKEGNDRLEAKVDELLRHLDPERGDAIIREIDDRYSGRHTDEPHAHR
;
A
#
# COMPACT_ATOMS: atom_id res chain seq x y z
N MET A 1 2.23 24.75 16.08
CA MET A 1 1.98 23.33 15.72
C MET A 1 3.00 22.48 16.45
N ALA A 2 2.58 21.60 17.35
CA ALA A 2 3.50 20.68 18.02
C ALA A 2 4.06 19.71 16.97
N ARG A 3 5.39 19.62 16.85
CA ARG A 3 6.03 18.63 15.97
C ARG A 3 5.62 17.25 16.46
N SER A 4 4.90 16.49 15.63
CA SER A 4 4.60 15.10 15.94
C SER A 4 5.92 14.32 16.03
N SER A 5 6.09 13.57 17.12
CA SER A 5 7.25 12.70 17.29
C SER A 5 7.30 11.69 16.14
N ILE A 6 8.46 11.52 15.51
CA ILE A 6 8.72 10.56 14.42
C ILE A 6 8.21 9.16 14.82
N TRP A 7 8.33 8.79 16.08
CA TRP A 7 7.82 7.54 16.64
C TRP A 7 6.30 7.38 16.56
N ARG A 8 5.55 8.48 16.72
CA ARG A 8 4.08 8.48 16.58
C ARG A 8 3.68 8.53 15.12
N SER A 9 4.34 9.39 14.34
CA SER A 9 4.06 9.57 12.89
C SER A 9 4.31 8.29 12.08
N TYR A 10 5.31 7.49 12.47
CA TYR A 10 5.67 6.23 11.80
C TYR A 10 5.42 5.00 12.68
N SER A 11 4.51 5.10 13.66
CA SER A 11 4.22 4.02 14.61
C SER A 11 3.87 2.69 13.92
N TYR A 12 3.05 2.74 12.87
CA TYR A 12 2.73 1.56 12.05
C TYR A 12 3.98 0.91 11.45
N ALA A 13 4.90 1.70 10.88
CA ALA A 13 6.13 1.19 10.29
C ALA A 13 7.02 0.52 11.33
N TRP A 14 7.14 1.10 12.53
CA TRP A 14 7.96 0.53 13.62
C TRP A 14 7.37 -0.77 14.17
N ILE A 15 6.04 -0.83 14.36
CA ILE A 15 5.37 -2.04 14.83
C ILE A 15 5.54 -3.17 13.80
N THR A 16 5.31 -2.87 12.52
CA THR A 16 5.49 -3.84 11.42
C THR A 16 6.94 -4.29 11.31
N LEU A 17 7.91 -3.38 11.42
CA LEU A 17 9.34 -3.73 11.44
C LEU A 17 9.68 -4.64 12.62
N GLY A 18 9.09 -4.39 13.79
CA GLY A 18 9.23 -5.25 14.97
C GLY A 18 8.73 -6.67 14.70
N PHE A 19 7.52 -6.81 14.17
CA PHE A 19 6.99 -8.12 13.77
C PHE A 19 7.86 -8.81 12.72
N PHE A 20 8.33 -8.06 11.72
CA PHE A 20 9.21 -8.58 10.68
C PHE A 20 10.54 -9.11 11.24
N ILE A 21 11.19 -8.37 12.14
CA ILE A 21 12.45 -8.82 12.76
C ILE A 21 12.20 -10.07 13.62
N ILE A 22 11.12 -10.09 14.40
CA ILE A 22 10.78 -11.26 15.23
C ILE A 22 10.53 -12.48 14.35
N SER A 23 9.76 -12.35 13.27
CA SER A 23 9.50 -13.46 12.36
C SER A 23 10.76 -13.89 11.62
N LEU A 24 11.62 -12.96 11.19
CA LEU A 24 12.87 -13.27 10.50
C LEU A 24 13.84 -14.03 11.41
N VAL A 25 14.01 -13.56 12.65
CA VAL A 25 14.81 -14.27 13.66
C VAL A 25 14.23 -15.64 13.95
N GLY A 26 12.90 -15.76 14.09
CA GLY A 26 12.23 -17.03 14.26
C GLY A 26 12.48 -17.99 13.10
N HIS A 27 12.34 -17.52 11.85
CA HIS A 27 12.59 -18.30 10.64
C HIS A 27 14.01 -18.88 10.63
N TRP A 28 15.02 -18.07 10.93
CA TRP A 28 16.40 -18.52 11.05
C TRP A 28 16.58 -19.49 12.23
N LEU A 29 16.10 -19.15 13.41
CA LEU A 29 16.23 -20.02 14.59
C LEU A 29 15.61 -21.42 14.37
N PHE A 30 14.40 -21.48 13.82
CA PHE A 30 13.76 -22.76 13.51
C PHE A 30 14.42 -23.47 12.32
N GLY A 31 14.93 -22.72 11.34
CA GLY A 31 15.77 -23.24 10.27
C GLY A 31 17.02 -23.93 10.79
N TRP A 32 17.68 -23.39 11.81
CA TRP A 32 18.84 -24.04 12.44
C TRP A 32 18.47 -25.40 13.04
N PHE A 33 17.34 -25.50 13.75
CA PHE A 33 16.91 -26.78 14.31
C PHE A 33 16.58 -27.81 13.22
N ALA A 34 15.96 -27.38 12.12
CA ALA A 34 15.68 -28.24 10.96
C ALA A 34 16.99 -28.72 10.31
N TYR A 35 17.91 -27.79 10.02
CA TYR A 35 19.21 -28.08 9.44
C TYR A 35 20.03 -29.06 10.30
N VAL A 36 20.11 -28.82 11.61
CA VAL A 36 20.83 -29.72 12.53
C VAL A 36 20.22 -31.12 12.52
N ASN A 37 18.89 -31.24 12.51
CA ASN A 37 18.21 -32.52 12.47
C ASN A 37 18.46 -33.28 11.15
N GLU A 38 18.48 -32.56 10.03
CA GLU A 38 18.82 -33.12 8.72
C GLU A 38 20.27 -33.63 8.70
N GLN A 39 21.23 -32.80 9.10
CA GLN A 39 22.65 -33.19 9.17
C GLN A 39 22.86 -34.43 10.07
N GLN A 40 22.19 -34.48 11.22
CA GLN A 40 22.24 -35.65 12.11
C GLN A 40 21.70 -36.92 11.45
N SER A 41 20.60 -36.82 10.68
CA SER A 41 20.05 -37.97 9.95
C SER A 41 20.97 -38.46 8.82
N HIS A 42 21.83 -37.60 8.29
CA HIS A 42 22.87 -37.94 7.31
C HIS A 42 24.18 -38.41 7.95
N GLY A 43 24.29 -38.37 9.29
CA GLY A 43 25.53 -38.69 10.01
C GLY A 43 26.62 -37.61 9.88
N GLU A 44 26.24 -36.40 9.46
CA GLU A 44 27.13 -35.26 9.26
C GLU A 44 27.10 -34.31 10.46
N ALA A 45 28.19 -33.57 10.65
CA ALA A 45 28.26 -32.54 11.68
C ALA A 45 27.67 -31.24 11.15
N ALA A 46 26.69 -30.68 11.85
CA ALA A 46 26.13 -29.38 11.51
C ALA A 46 27.20 -28.28 11.62
N THR A 47 27.42 -27.56 10.51
CA THR A 47 28.37 -26.44 10.46
C THR A 47 27.66 -25.15 10.08
N PHE A 48 28.14 -24.02 10.60
CA PHE A 48 27.44 -22.73 10.46
C PHE A 48 27.51 -22.16 9.03
N GLY A 49 28.60 -22.43 8.29
CA GLY A 49 28.80 -21.91 6.94
C GLY A 49 27.72 -22.35 5.94
N PRO A 50 27.52 -23.67 5.72
CA PRO A 50 26.49 -24.19 4.83
C PRO A 50 25.08 -23.77 5.26
N TYR A 51 24.81 -23.78 6.57
CA TYR A 51 23.55 -23.30 7.12
C TYR A 51 23.23 -21.85 6.71
N VAL A 52 24.20 -20.93 6.80
CA VAL A 52 23.98 -19.54 6.39
C VAL A 52 23.65 -19.44 4.89
N VAL A 53 24.34 -20.21 4.05
CA VAL A 53 24.10 -20.22 2.59
C VAL A 53 22.70 -20.74 2.29
N GLU A 54 22.31 -21.83 2.93
CA GLU A 54 20.98 -22.43 2.78
C GLU A 54 19.88 -21.49 3.24
N MET A 55 19.97 -20.95 4.45
CA MET A 55 18.96 -20.02 4.96
C MET A 55 18.90 -18.71 4.17
N MET A 56 20.03 -18.22 3.65
CA MET A 56 20.04 -17.07 2.73
C MET A 56 19.31 -17.38 1.43
N ARG A 57 19.56 -18.55 0.82
CA ARG A 57 18.83 -19.00 -0.37
C ARG A 57 17.34 -19.05 -0.08
N ASP A 58 16.93 -19.74 0.98
CA ASP A 58 15.51 -19.93 1.32
C ASP A 58 14.82 -18.58 1.62
N THR A 59 15.51 -17.69 2.34
CA THR A 59 15.02 -16.32 2.59
C THR A 59 14.85 -15.53 1.28
N LEU A 60 15.83 -15.61 0.38
CA LEU A 60 15.81 -14.87 -0.89
C LEU A 60 14.81 -15.46 -1.90
N GLU A 61 14.62 -16.78 -1.92
CA GLU A 61 13.59 -17.44 -2.72
C GLU A 61 12.18 -17.04 -2.27
N ASN A 62 11.95 -17.03 -0.95
CA ASN A 62 10.68 -16.53 -0.40
C ASN A 62 10.48 -15.06 -0.75
N TRP A 63 11.51 -14.23 -0.58
CA TRP A 63 11.43 -12.80 -0.91
C TRP A 63 11.18 -12.58 -2.40
N GLN A 64 11.86 -13.30 -3.27
CA GLN A 64 11.70 -13.20 -4.73
C GLN A 64 10.27 -13.58 -5.16
N SER A 65 9.74 -14.68 -4.64
CA SER A 65 8.41 -15.17 -5.01
C SER A 65 7.28 -14.30 -4.43
N GLU A 66 7.32 -14.00 -3.13
CA GLU A 66 6.29 -13.17 -2.48
C GLU A 66 6.32 -11.72 -2.99
N PHE A 67 7.50 -11.14 -3.22
CA PHE A 67 7.60 -9.77 -3.73
C PHE A 67 7.08 -9.68 -5.17
N LEU A 68 7.40 -10.65 -6.02
CA LEU A 68 6.85 -10.71 -7.38
C LEU A 68 5.32 -10.85 -7.34
N GLN A 69 4.80 -11.72 -6.47
CA GLN A 69 3.36 -11.89 -6.29
C GLN A 69 2.67 -10.60 -5.83
N LEU A 70 3.19 -9.95 -4.77
CA LEU A 70 2.62 -8.70 -4.25
C LEU A 70 2.72 -7.56 -5.25
N LEU A 71 3.85 -7.43 -5.96
CA LEU A 71 4.04 -6.43 -7.01
C LEU A 71 3.04 -6.65 -8.15
N TRP A 72 2.89 -7.89 -8.61
CA TRP A 72 1.92 -8.22 -9.64
C TRP A 72 0.49 -7.99 -9.19
N GLN A 73 0.14 -8.39 -7.97
CA GLN A 73 -1.20 -8.23 -7.43
C GLN A 73 -1.53 -6.74 -7.26
N VAL A 74 -0.75 -5.99 -6.48
CA VAL A 74 -1.07 -4.58 -6.19
C VAL A 74 -0.79 -3.70 -7.41
N GLY A 75 0.39 -3.81 -7.99
CA GLY A 75 0.81 -3.00 -9.14
C GLY A 75 0.03 -3.35 -10.41
N GLY A 76 -0.17 -4.64 -10.68
CA GLY A 76 -0.97 -5.10 -11.82
C GLY A 76 -2.44 -4.74 -11.69
N LEU A 77 -3.06 -4.91 -10.52
CA LEU A 77 -4.44 -4.45 -10.31
C LEU A 77 -4.56 -2.93 -10.40
N ALA A 78 -3.63 -2.17 -9.80
CA ALA A 78 -3.61 -0.72 -9.92
C ALA A 78 -3.47 -0.28 -11.40
N PHE A 79 -2.61 -0.94 -12.17
CA PHE A 79 -2.42 -0.68 -13.59
C PHE A 79 -3.67 -1.00 -14.42
N LEU A 80 -4.33 -2.14 -14.15
CA LEU A 80 -5.57 -2.51 -14.82
C LEU A 80 -6.73 -1.57 -14.44
N LEU A 81 -6.81 -1.13 -13.18
CA LEU A 81 -7.78 -0.10 -12.75
C LEU A 81 -7.53 1.23 -13.45
N PHE A 82 -6.26 1.62 -13.59
CA PHE A 82 -5.87 2.83 -14.30
C PHE A 82 -6.23 2.77 -15.80
N LEU A 83 -5.97 1.64 -16.46
CA LEU A 83 -6.29 1.45 -17.88
C LEU A 83 -7.78 1.22 -18.17
N GLY A 84 -8.50 0.63 -17.22
CA GLY A 84 -9.75 -0.07 -17.52
C GLY A 84 -10.92 0.19 -16.58
N SER A 85 -10.88 1.17 -15.67
CA SER A 85 -12.07 1.49 -14.86
C SER A 85 -12.85 2.70 -15.41
N PRO A 86 -13.90 2.49 -16.23
CA PRO A 86 -14.92 3.51 -16.46
C PRO A 86 -15.57 3.95 -15.14
N GLN A 87 -15.62 3.10 -14.12
CA GLN A 87 -16.19 3.44 -12.80
C GLN A 87 -15.48 4.56 -12.03
N SER A 88 -14.16 4.77 -12.23
CA SER A 88 -13.42 5.83 -11.51
C SER A 88 -13.73 7.22 -12.06
N LYS A 89 -13.94 7.33 -13.38
CA LYS A 89 -14.40 8.57 -14.04
C LYS A 89 -15.92 8.73 -13.93
N GLU A 90 -16.69 7.70 -14.25
CA GLU A 90 -18.16 7.77 -14.28
C GLU A 90 -18.80 8.00 -12.91
N GLY A 91 -18.16 7.64 -11.80
CA GLY A 91 -18.72 7.86 -10.46
C GLY A 91 -18.82 9.34 -10.11
N ASN A 92 -17.68 10.03 -10.17
CA ASN A 92 -17.58 11.45 -9.84
C ASN A 92 -18.17 12.32 -10.95
N ASP A 93 -17.86 12.05 -12.22
CA ASP A 93 -18.37 12.83 -13.35
C ASP A 93 -19.91 12.79 -13.40
N ARG A 94 -20.52 11.64 -13.09
CA ARG A 94 -21.99 11.50 -13.04
C ARG A 94 -22.59 12.16 -11.81
N LEU A 95 -21.88 12.20 -10.69
CA LEU A 95 -22.34 12.90 -9.49
C LEU A 95 -22.29 14.42 -9.72
N GLU A 96 -21.19 14.92 -10.27
CA GLU A 96 -20.98 16.31 -10.66
C GLU A 96 -22.06 16.77 -11.64
N ALA A 97 -22.29 16.03 -12.72
CA ALA A 97 -23.36 16.34 -13.68
C ALA A 97 -24.77 16.40 -13.05
N LYS A 98 -25.05 15.56 -12.04
CA LYS A 98 -26.33 15.62 -11.30
C LYS A 98 -26.41 16.83 -10.38
N VAL A 99 -25.31 17.20 -9.73
CA VAL A 99 -25.23 18.37 -8.84
C VAL A 99 -25.37 19.66 -9.65
N ASP A 100 -24.71 19.74 -10.81
CA ASP A 100 -24.82 20.86 -11.74
C ASP A 100 -26.25 21.07 -12.20
N GLU A 101 -26.95 20.00 -12.57
CA GLU A 101 -28.34 20.08 -13.01
C GLU A 101 -29.26 20.56 -11.87
N LEU A 102 -29.01 20.12 -10.63
CA LEU A 102 -29.73 20.62 -9.46
C LEU A 102 -29.46 22.11 -9.21
N LEU A 103 -28.20 22.56 -9.34
CA LEU A 103 -27.83 23.97 -9.18
C LEU A 103 -28.49 24.86 -10.22
N ARG A 104 -28.51 24.43 -11.49
CA ARG A 104 -29.21 25.14 -12.57
C ARG A 104 -30.71 25.22 -12.33
N HIS A 105 -31.31 24.18 -11.76
CA HIS A 105 -32.74 24.18 -11.46
C HIS A 105 -33.11 25.05 -10.24
N LEU A 106 -32.22 25.13 -9.24
CA LEU A 106 -32.45 25.90 -8.01
C LEU A 106 -32.17 27.41 -8.17
N ASP A 107 -31.14 27.78 -8.96
CA ASP A 107 -30.79 29.18 -9.24
C ASP A 107 -30.47 29.36 -10.74
N PRO A 108 -31.50 29.59 -11.59
CA PRO A 108 -31.32 29.71 -13.03
C PRO A 108 -30.53 30.95 -13.47
N GLU A 109 -30.44 31.99 -12.63
CA GLU A 109 -29.73 33.23 -12.97
C GLU A 109 -28.23 33.15 -12.67
N ARG A 110 -27.85 32.42 -11.59
CA ARG A 110 -26.45 32.37 -11.11
C ARG A 110 -25.82 31.00 -11.14
N GLY A 111 -26.57 29.92 -11.37
CA GLY A 111 -26.08 28.54 -11.32
C GLY A 111 -24.83 28.32 -12.16
N ASP A 112 -24.83 28.75 -13.43
CA ASP A 112 -23.67 28.60 -14.32
C ASP A 112 -22.46 29.48 -13.94
N ALA A 113 -22.67 30.55 -13.17
CA ALA A 113 -21.57 31.37 -12.66
C ALA A 113 -20.93 30.71 -11.43
N ILE A 114 -21.75 30.11 -10.56
CA ILE A 114 -21.30 29.39 -9.37
C ILE A 114 -20.53 28.13 -9.75
N ILE A 115 -21.04 27.34 -10.71
CA ILE A 115 -20.36 26.14 -11.22
C ILE A 115 -18.97 26.52 -11.75
N ARG A 116 -18.87 27.55 -12.61
CA ARG A 116 -17.59 28.03 -13.14
C ARG A 116 -16.61 28.50 -12.06
N GLU A 117 -17.11 29.18 -11.02
CA GLU A 117 -16.26 29.61 -9.90
C GLU A 117 -15.69 28.42 -9.11
N ILE A 118 -16.52 27.38 -8.90
CA ILE A 118 -16.10 26.14 -8.26
C ILE A 118 -15.05 25.44 -9.13
N ASP A 119 -15.34 25.25 -10.41
CA ASP A 119 -14.42 24.60 -11.35
C ASP A 119 -13.08 25.32 -11.40
N ASP A 120 -13.05 26.64 -11.55
CA ASP A 120 -11.80 27.42 -11.58
C ASP A 120 -11.00 27.28 -10.29
N ARG A 121 -11.69 27.23 -9.13
CA ARG A 121 -11.06 27.08 -7.82
C ARG A 121 -10.44 25.69 -7.61
N TYR A 122 -10.99 24.66 -8.25
CA TYR A 122 -10.60 23.26 -8.06
C TYR A 122 -9.98 22.57 -9.30
N SER A 123 -9.89 23.26 -10.44
CA SER A 123 -9.42 22.77 -11.76
C SER A 123 -8.02 22.13 -11.80
N GLY A 124 -7.24 22.22 -10.71
CA GLY A 124 -5.92 21.60 -10.56
C GLY A 124 -5.81 20.50 -9.50
N ARG A 125 -6.90 20.09 -8.83
CA ARG A 125 -6.85 19.10 -7.74
C ARG A 125 -7.85 17.97 -7.96
N HIS A 126 -7.38 16.91 -8.62
CA HIS A 126 -8.06 15.60 -8.62
C HIS A 126 -7.75 14.74 -7.38
N THR A 127 -7.30 15.34 -6.27
CA THR A 127 -7.04 14.58 -5.03
C THR A 127 -7.41 15.39 -3.79
N ASP A 128 -8.43 14.93 -3.08
CA ASP A 128 -8.70 14.94 -1.64
C ASP A 128 -8.16 16.11 -0.75
N GLU A 129 -9.09 17.00 -0.37
CA GLU A 129 -9.36 17.58 0.99
C GLU A 129 -8.39 18.59 1.67
N PRO A 130 -8.81 19.39 2.71
CA PRO A 130 -9.99 19.24 3.57
C PRO A 130 -10.89 20.48 3.79
N HIS A 131 -12.09 20.17 4.28
CA HIS A 131 -13.02 21.08 4.94
C HIS A 131 -12.32 22.06 5.91
N ALA A 132 -12.35 23.35 5.57
CA ALA A 132 -12.15 24.41 6.55
C ALA A 132 -13.51 24.78 7.14
N HIS A 133 -13.90 24.06 8.19
CA HIS A 133 -14.96 24.50 9.08
C HIS A 133 -14.61 25.87 9.65
N ARG A 134 -15.49 26.85 9.47
CA ARG A 134 -15.56 28.08 10.28
C ARG A 134 -16.97 28.19 10.83
#